data_AF-A0A3Q2QZ14-F1
#
_entry.id   AF-A0A3Q2QZ14-F1
#
_cell.length_a   1.000
_cell.length_b   1.000
_cell.length_c   1.000
_cell.angle_alpha   90.00
_cell.angle_beta   90.00
_cell.angle_gamma   90.00
#
_symmetry.space_group_name_H-M   'P 1'
#
loop_
_entity.id
_entity.type
_entity.pdbx_description
1 polymer ?
#
loop_
_entity_poly.entity_id
_entity_poly.type
_entity_poly.pdbx_seq_one_letter_code
_entity_poly.pdbx_strand_id
1 'polypeptide(L)'
;MKHVEVLDAKTKEQLCFLDKVDPHSTIGDIKSLFYKSYPQWYPARQVFFAEYMGALLTYLLFFFRVPYIYSHTQAFTSSPHFVVTLACVCHTFHYMKRLMETIFVHRFSHGTMPLRAIVKNCAYYWGFSAWLAYYINHPLYTPPYKLRLLIFEFLNHRVDGFRLRRFPMPTKNPFTWLFFFVSCPNYTYEVGAWVSFTVMTQCLPVAIYTLFGFIQMTIWAKGKHKAYIREFKDYPSVRMAIIPLIL
;
A
#
# COMPACT_ATOMS: atom_id res chain seq x y z
N MET A 1 13.44 9.53 37.52
CA MET A 1 13.31 9.50 36.05
C MET A 1 12.56 10.74 35.63
N LYS A 2 13.04 11.49 34.64
CA LYS A 2 12.31 12.66 34.11
C LYS A 2 11.35 12.19 33.02
N HIS A 3 10.09 12.61 33.11
CA HIS A 3 9.08 12.42 32.08
C HIS A 3 8.90 13.75 31.33
N VAL A 4 8.54 13.69 30.05
CA VAL A 4 8.17 14.85 29.26
C VAL A 4 6.68 14.78 28.97
N GLU A 5 5.94 15.79 29.39
CA GLU A 5 4.54 15.97 29.02
C GLU A 5 4.43 16.62 27.66
N VAL A 6 3.64 16.02 26.77
CA VAL A 6 3.30 16.62 25.48
C VAL A 6 1.92 17.23 25.62
N LEU A 7 1.82 18.54 25.41
CA LEU A 7 0.58 19.30 25.52
C LEU A 7 0.07 19.73 24.15
N ASP A 8 -1.24 19.90 24.03
CA ASP A 8 -1.84 20.54 22.86
C ASP A 8 -1.36 22.00 22.77
N ALA A 9 -1.01 22.43 21.56
CA ALA A 9 -0.45 23.77 21.35
C ALA A 9 -1.43 24.88 21.74
N LYS A 10 -2.75 24.65 21.54
CA LYS A 10 -3.83 25.62 21.75
C LYS A 10 -4.51 25.45 23.10
N THR A 11 -4.99 24.24 23.41
CA THR A 11 -5.79 24.00 24.63
C THR A 11 -4.91 23.81 25.86
N LYS A 12 -3.60 23.57 25.68
CA LYS A 12 -2.65 23.18 26.74
C LYS A 12 -3.05 21.90 27.48
N GLU A 13 -4.05 21.18 26.97
CA GLU A 13 -4.44 19.91 27.52
C GLU A 13 -3.34 18.89 27.30
N GLN A 14 -3.21 18.00 28.27
CA GLN A 14 -2.20 16.99 28.21
C GLN A 14 -2.59 15.90 27.22
N LEU A 15 -1.76 15.71 26.18
CA LEU A 15 -1.99 14.71 25.15
C LEU A 15 -1.37 13.37 25.55
N CYS A 16 -0.13 13.38 26.05
CA CYS A 16 0.55 12.17 26.46
C CYS A 16 1.78 12.41 27.35
N PHE A 17 2.39 11.32 27.83
CA PHE A 17 3.65 11.31 28.57
C PHE A 17 4.73 10.54 27.80
N LEU A 18 5.96 11.04 27.82
CA LEU A 18 7.14 10.32 27.37
C LEU A 18 8.02 10.00 28.57
N ASP A 19 8.09 8.72 28.92
CA ASP A 19 8.94 8.23 29.99
C ASP A 19 10.38 7.98 29.51
N LYS A 20 11.32 8.03 30.46
CA LYS A 20 12.74 7.68 30.24
C LYS A 20 13.44 8.57 29.20
N VAL A 21 13.11 9.86 29.18
CA VAL A 21 13.77 10.83 28.31
C VAL A 21 15.10 11.26 28.96
N ASP A 22 16.20 11.19 28.19
CA ASP A 22 17.51 11.66 28.66
C ASP A 22 17.49 13.20 28.79
N PRO A 23 18.01 13.79 29.88
CA PRO A 23 18.09 15.24 30.05
C PRO A 23 18.77 16.00 28.89
N HIS A 24 19.64 15.34 28.12
CA HIS A 24 20.36 15.92 26.97
C HIS A 24 19.73 15.51 25.62
N SER A 25 18.50 14.99 25.62
CA SER A 25 17.77 14.63 24.40
C SER A 25 17.52 15.86 23.53
N THR A 26 17.80 15.75 22.24
CA THR A 26 17.44 16.79 21.28
C THR A 26 15.94 16.79 21.01
N ILE A 27 15.43 17.86 20.41
CA ILE A 27 14.05 17.90 19.89
C ILE A 27 13.81 16.75 18.89
N GLY A 28 14.84 16.36 18.12
CA GLY A 28 14.76 15.22 17.21
C GLY A 28 14.55 13.89 17.95
N ASP A 29 15.26 13.69 19.06
CA ASP A 29 15.14 12.49 19.90
C ASP A 29 13.77 12.41 20.57
N ILE A 30 13.27 13.54 21.08
CA ILE A 30 11.92 13.62 21.68
C ILE A 30 10.85 13.30 20.63
N LYS A 31 10.96 13.85 19.41
CA LYS A 31 10.05 13.50 18.30
C LYS A 31 10.11 12.02 17.96
N SER A 32 11.31 11.45 17.88
CA SER A 32 11.52 10.02 17.61
C SER A 32 10.87 9.14 18.68
N LEU A 33 11.07 9.47 19.96
CA LEU A 33 10.44 8.82 21.11
C LEU A 33 8.91 8.94 21.06
N PHE A 34 8.38 10.13 20.80
CA PHE A 34 6.95 10.36 20.64
C PHE A 34 6.34 9.47 19.56
N TYR A 35 6.95 9.43 18.38
CA TYR A 35 6.47 8.61 17.27
C TYR A 35 6.57 7.11 17.53
N LYS A 36 7.55 6.67 18.33
CA LYS A 36 7.70 5.28 18.75
C LYS A 36 6.66 4.87 19.79
N SER A 37 6.35 5.76 20.73
CA SER A 37 5.39 5.52 21.81
C SER A 37 3.93 5.71 21.37
N TYR A 38 3.69 6.62 20.42
CA TYR A 38 2.36 6.95 19.87
C TYR A 38 2.33 6.84 18.33
N PRO A 39 2.45 5.63 17.76
CA PRO A 39 2.57 5.43 16.31
C PRO A 39 1.35 5.91 15.52
N GLN A 40 0.18 6.02 16.16
CA GLN A 40 -1.06 6.45 15.56
C GLN A 40 -1.06 7.94 15.18
N TRP A 41 -0.25 8.77 15.82
CA TRP A 41 -0.14 10.22 15.52
C TRP A 41 1.03 10.52 14.58
N TYR A 42 1.62 9.48 14.00
CA TYR A 42 2.74 9.62 13.11
C TYR A 42 2.31 10.19 11.75
N PRO A 43 2.88 11.32 11.29
CA PRO A 43 2.45 11.95 10.04
C PRO A 43 2.49 11.02 8.83
N ALA A 44 3.52 10.19 8.67
CA ALA A 44 3.56 9.27 7.53
C ALA A 44 2.45 8.21 7.58
N ARG A 45 2.02 7.77 8.78
CA ARG A 45 0.91 6.83 8.92
C ARG A 45 -0.39 7.47 8.45
N GLN A 46 -0.64 8.71 8.84
CA GLN A 46 -1.82 9.48 8.41
C GLN A 46 -1.83 9.68 6.88
N VAL A 47 -0.65 9.86 6.28
CA VAL A 47 -0.48 9.96 4.83
C VAL A 47 -0.87 8.67 4.13
N PHE A 48 -0.28 7.53 4.50
CA PHE A 48 -0.64 6.24 3.90
C PHE A 48 -2.13 5.92 4.12
N PHE A 49 -2.68 6.28 5.28
CA PHE A 49 -4.11 6.14 5.52
C PHE A 49 -4.94 6.98 4.54
N ALA A 50 -4.61 8.27 4.35
CA ALA A 50 -5.30 9.14 3.39
C ALA A 50 -5.13 8.68 1.93
N GLU A 51 -3.93 8.22 1.56
CA GLU A 51 -3.64 7.67 0.22
C GLU A 51 -4.57 6.49 -0.10
N TYR A 52 -4.62 5.48 0.78
CA TYR A 52 -5.41 4.26 0.55
C TYR A 52 -6.90 4.45 0.78
N MET A 53 -7.29 5.27 1.77
CA MET A 53 -8.69 5.58 2.04
C MET A 53 -9.31 6.32 0.86
N GLY A 54 -8.63 7.33 0.32
CA GLY A 54 -9.17 8.06 -0.81
C GLY A 54 -9.19 7.22 -2.08
N ALA A 55 -8.23 6.32 -2.31
CA ALA A 55 -8.33 5.35 -3.41
C ALA A 55 -9.56 4.44 -3.28
N LEU A 56 -9.85 3.94 -2.08
CA LEU A 56 -11.05 3.14 -1.81
C LEU A 56 -12.34 3.94 -2.07
N LEU A 57 -12.45 5.13 -1.47
CA LEU A 57 -13.64 5.97 -1.58
C LEU A 57 -13.88 6.43 -3.01
N THR A 58 -12.83 6.85 -3.72
CA THR A 58 -12.94 7.26 -5.13
C THR A 58 -13.51 6.13 -5.98
N TYR A 59 -13.02 4.90 -5.88
CA TYR A 59 -13.59 3.77 -6.63
C TYR A 59 -15.06 3.56 -6.32
N LEU A 60 -15.45 3.56 -5.04
CA LEU A 60 -16.82 3.34 -4.61
C LEU A 60 -17.78 4.41 -5.16
N LEU A 61 -17.34 5.67 -5.29
CA LEU A 61 -18.14 6.73 -5.89
C LEU A 61 -18.53 6.41 -7.34
N PHE A 62 -17.60 5.88 -8.15
CA PHE A 62 -17.88 5.46 -9.53
C PHE A 62 -18.69 4.16 -9.58
N PHE A 63 -18.45 3.22 -8.67
CA PHE A 63 -19.22 1.97 -8.60
C PHE A 63 -20.70 2.22 -8.30
N PHE A 64 -21.01 3.06 -7.32
CA PHE A 64 -22.38 3.45 -6.98
C PHE A 64 -22.99 4.47 -7.96
N ARG A 65 -22.23 4.94 -8.96
CA ARG A 65 -22.68 5.91 -9.96
C ARG A 65 -23.33 7.13 -9.30
N VAL A 66 -22.62 7.76 -8.36
CA VAL A 66 -23.08 8.99 -7.69
C VAL A 66 -23.47 10.03 -8.77
N PRO A 67 -24.52 10.84 -8.56
CA PRO A 67 -24.96 11.83 -9.53
C PRO A 67 -23.82 12.67 -10.09
N TYR A 68 -23.96 13.09 -11.35
CA TYR A 68 -22.97 13.89 -12.10
C TYR A 68 -21.69 13.17 -12.54
N ILE A 69 -21.50 11.88 -12.20
CA ILE A 69 -20.35 11.08 -12.70
C ILE A 69 -20.62 10.55 -14.12
N TYR A 70 -21.83 10.01 -14.35
CA TYR A 70 -22.31 9.56 -15.65
C TYR A 70 -23.61 10.31 -16.01
N SER A 71 -24.37 9.82 -16.99
CA SER A 71 -25.68 10.38 -17.32
C SER A 71 -26.63 10.34 -16.12
N HIS A 72 -27.47 11.36 -15.97
CA HIS A 72 -28.48 11.45 -14.90
C HIS A 72 -29.41 10.23 -14.86
N THR A 73 -29.70 9.61 -16.01
CA THR A 73 -30.54 8.41 -16.09
C THR A 73 -29.90 7.16 -15.51
N GLN A 74 -28.60 7.22 -15.20
CA GLN A 74 -27.81 6.09 -14.71
C GLN A 74 -27.34 6.30 -13.26
N ALA A 75 -27.74 7.41 -12.62
CA ALA A 75 -27.42 7.67 -11.23
C ALA A 75 -27.97 6.54 -10.33
N PHE A 76 -27.11 6.00 -9.45
CA PHE A 76 -27.42 4.90 -8.54
C PHE A 76 -27.91 3.58 -9.19
N THR A 77 -27.71 3.43 -10.50
CA THR A 77 -27.96 2.15 -11.19
C THR A 77 -26.79 1.19 -11.01
N SER A 78 -27.07 -0.11 -10.88
CA SER A 78 -26.03 -1.14 -10.84
C SER A 78 -25.72 -1.67 -12.23
N SER A 79 -24.46 -2.06 -12.46
CA SER A 79 -24.08 -2.79 -13.68
C SER A 79 -24.60 -4.22 -13.63
N PRO A 80 -25.15 -4.78 -14.72
CA PRO A 80 -25.58 -6.18 -14.77
C PRO A 80 -24.39 -7.15 -14.90
N HIS A 81 -23.19 -6.64 -15.17
CA HIS A 81 -22.01 -7.47 -15.44
C HIS A 81 -21.32 -7.88 -14.14
N PHE A 82 -21.29 -9.20 -13.88
CA PHE A 82 -20.62 -9.78 -12.71
C PHE A 82 -19.16 -9.31 -12.53
N VAL A 83 -18.43 -9.10 -13.63
CA VAL A 83 -17.05 -8.61 -13.61
C VAL A 83 -16.91 -7.25 -12.93
N VAL A 84 -17.90 -6.37 -13.05
CA VAL A 84 -17.89 -5.04 -12.44
C VAL A 84 -18.04 -5.15 -10.92
N THR A 85 -18.97 -5.97 -10.45
CA THR A 85 -19.14 -6.28 -9.02
C THR A 85 -17.89 -6.95 -8.46
N LEU A 86 -17.35 -7.94 -9.16
CA LEU A 86 -16.13 -8.63 -8.74
C LEU A 86 -14.93 -7.68 -8.69
N ALA A 87 -14.80 -6.78 -9.68
CA ALA A 87 -13.75 -5.77 -9.68
C ALA A 87 -13.85 -4.83 -8.48
N CYS A 88 -15.08 -4.43 -8.10
CA CYS A 88 -15.31 -3.67 -6.87
C CYS A 88 -14.89 -4.45 -5.63
N VAL A 89 -15.28 -5.72 -5.52
CA VAL A 89 -14.93 -6.57 -4.36
C VAL A 89 -13.41 -6.71 -4.23
N CYS A 90 -12.71 -7.04 -5.31
CA CYS A 90 -11.25 -7.13 -5.34
C CYS A 90 -10.59 -5.80 -4.94
N HIS A 91 -10.97 -4.69 -5.60
CA HIS A 91 -10.42 -3.38 -5.30
C HIS A 91 -10.66 -2.97 -3.83
N THR A 92 -11.87 -3.16 -3.33
CA THR A 92 -12.21 -2.88 -1.93
C THR A 92 -11.39 -3.74 -0.99
N PHE A 93 -11.30 -5.04 -1.21
CA PHE A 93 -10.53 -5.94 -0.36
C PHE A 93 -9.04 -5.58 -0.36
N HIS A 94 -8.47 -5.29 -1.53
CA HIS A 94 -7.10 -4.84 -1.70
C HIS A 94 -6.79 -3.59 -0.85
N TYR A 95 -7.58 -2.52 -0.99
CA TYR A 95 -7.34 -1.28 -0.26
C TYR A 95 -7.71 -1.38 1.23
N MET A 96 -8.72 -2.17 1.59
CA MET A 96 -9.03 -2.46 3.00
C MET A 96 -7.89 -3.19 3.68
N LYS A 97 -7.30 -4.18 3.01
CA LYS A 97 -6.08 -4.83 3.48
C LYS A 97 -4.93 -3.84 3.65
N ARG A 98 -4.68 -2.97 2.67
CA ARG A 98 -3.63 -1.93 2.75
C ARG A 98 -3.85 -0.96 3.91
N LEU A 99 -5.11 -0.61 4.20
CA LEU A 99 -5.50 0.20 5.36
C LEU A 99 -5.24 -0.56 6.67
N MET A 100 -5.67 -1.81 6.77
CA MET A 100 -5.40 -2.65 7.95
C MET A 100 -3.89 -2.85 8.17
N GLU A 101 -3.12 -3.12 7.13
CA GLU A 101 -1.65 -3.18 7.20
C GLU A 101 -1.06 -1.86 7.69
N THR A 102 -1.57 -0.72 7.21
CA THR A 102 -1.12 0.60 7.65
C THR A 102 -1.45 0.90 9.10
N ILE A 103 -2.55 0.37 9.65
CA ILE A 103 -2.95 0.55 11.04
C ILE A 103 -2.20 -0.43 11.95
N PHE A 104 -2.17 -1.71 11.61
CA PHE A 104 -1.76 -2.77 12.54
C PHE A 104 -0.35 -3.32 12.28
N VAL A 105 0.14 -3.29 11.03
CA VAL A 105 1.37 -3.99 10.63
C VAL A 105 2.54 -3.03 10.40
N HIS A 106 2.30 -1.91 9.72
CA HIS A 106 3.37 -1.00 9.32
C HIS A 106 4.03 -0.33 10.54
N ARG A 107 5.34 -0.55 10.67
CA ARG A 107 6.23 0.22 11.53
C ARG A 107 6.98 1.23 10.68
N PHE A 108 6.68 2.51 10.88
CA PHE A 108 7.35 3.59 10.18
C PHE A 108 8.56 4.08 10.99
N SER A 109 9.71 4.25 10.33
CA SER A 109 10.99 4.56 11.00
C SER A 109 11.69 5.84 10.52
N HIS A 110 11.18 6.53 9.49
CA HIS A 110 11.83 7.73 8.90
C HIS A 110 11.09 9.03 9.21
N GLY A 111 11.76 9.91 9.97
CA GLY A 111 11.21 11.01 10.79
C GLY A 111 10.15 11.96 10.22
N THR A 112 10.05 12.21 8.91
CA THR A 112 9.00 13.06 8.33
C THR A 112 8.85 12.79 6.83
N MET A 113 7.61 12.85 6.31
CA MET A 113 7.35 12.97 4.87
C MET A 113 7.06 14.43 4.52
N PRO A 114 7.71 15.03 3.50
CA PRO A 114 7.40 16.39 3.06
C PRO A 114 5.96 16.51 2.56
N LEU A 115 5.26 17.60 2.88
CA LEU A 115 3.85 17.82 2.49
C LEU A 115 3.61 17.69 0.98
N ARG A 116 4.55 18.14 0.15
CA ARG A 116 4.45 18.01 -1.32
C ARG A 116 4.44 16.55 -1.78
N ALA A 117 5.14 15.67 -1.07
CA ALA A 117 5.14 14.23 -1.38
C ALA A 117 3.79 13.59 -1.04
N ILE A 118 3.14 14.06 0.03
CA ILE A 118 1.80 13.63 0.45
C ILE A 118 0.79 13.92 -0.66
N VAL A 119 0.72 15.18 -1.10
CA VAL A 119 -0.22 15.60 -2.16
C VAL A 119 0.03 14.81 -3.44
N LYS A 120 1.31 14.63 -3.83
CA LYS A 120 1.67 13.85 -5.02
C LYS A 120 1.20 12.40 -4.92
N ASN A 121 1.40 11.73 -3.79
CA ASN A 121 0.99 10.34 -3.60
C ASN A 121 -0.54 10.19 -3.58
N CYS A 122 -1.25 11.07 -2.85
CA CYS A 122 -2.71 11.06 -2.86
C CYS A 122 -3.25 11.31 -4.27
N ALA A 123 -2.75 12.33 -4.98
CA ALA A 123 -3.17 12.60 -6.35
C ALA A 123 -2.92 11.40 -7.27
N TYR A 124 -1.79 10.71 -7.10
CA TYR A 124 -1.48 9.48 -7.84
C TYR A 124 -2.52 8.39 -7.53
N TYR A 125 -2.67 7.97 -6.28
CA TYR A 125 -3.56 6.85 -5.94
C TYR A 125 -5.03 7.16 -6.21
N TRP A 126 -5.50 8.36 -5.86
CA TRP A 126 -6.89 8.76 -6.04
C TRP A 126 -7.20 8.95 -7.52
N GLY A 127 -6.28 9.58 -8.27
CA GLY A 127 -6.44 9.80 -9.70
C GLY A 127 -6.46 8.50 -10.49
N PHE A 128 -5.52 7.58 -10.23
CA PHE A 128 -5.53 6.27 -10.89
C PHE A 128 -6.74 5.42 -10.50
N SER A 129 -7.15 5.44 -9.22
CA SER A 129 -8.37 4.78 -8.76
C SER A 129 -9.62 5.33 -9.46
N ALA A 130 -9.76 6.65 -9.55
CA ALA A 130 -10.84 7.29 -10.28
C ALA A 130 -10.81 6.92 -11.77
N TRP A 131 -9.62 6.93 -12.40
CA TRP A 131 -9.48 6.63 -13.82
C TRP A 131 -9.88 5.19 -14.14
N LEU A 132 -9.38 4.20 -13.40
CA LEU A 132 -9.78 2.81 -13.60
C LEU A 132 -11.26 2.58 -13.25
N ALA A 133 -11.76 3.21 -12.19
CA ALA A 133 -13.13 3.02 -11.75
C ALA A 133 -14.13 3.64 -12.73
N TYR A 134 -13.79 4.76 -13.36
CA TYR A 134 -14.59 5.36 -14.42
C TYR A 134 -14.83 4.38 -15.56
N TYR A 135 -13.77 3.75 -16.10
CA TYR A 135 -13.90 2.86 -17.25
C TYR A 135 -14.55 1.51 -16.90
N ILE A 136 -14.21 0.92 -15.74
CA ILE A 136 -14.78 -0.37 -15.32
C ILE A 136 -16.28 -0.24 -15.00
N ASN A 137 -16.69 0.85 -14.37
CA ASN A 137 -18.07 1.03 -13.93
C ASN A 137 -18.93 1.79 -14.96
N HIS A 138 -18.31 2.25 -16.07
CA HIS A 138 -19.01 2.96 -17.13
C HIS A 138 -20.17 2.11 -17.67
N PRO A 139 -21.34 2.69 -17.92
CA PRO A 139 -22.49 1.97 -18.48
C PRO A 139 -22.24 1.31 -19.84
N LEU A 140 -21.26 1.81 -20.59
CA LEU A 140 -20.81 1.26 -21.88
C LEU A 140 -19.64 0.26 -21.74
N TYR A 141 -19.30 -0.15 -20.51
CA TYR A 141 -18.25 -1.13 -20.28
C TYR A 141 -18.61 -2.46 -20.94
N THR A 142 -17.72 -2.95 -21.79
CA THR A 142 -17.86 -4.24 -22.46
C THR A 142 -17.07 -5.31 -21.68
N PRO A 143 -17.75 -6.25 -20.99
CA PRO A 143 -17.06 -7.28 -20.25
C PRO A 143 -16.35 -8.28 -21.19
N PRO A 144 -15.31 -8.96 -20.71
CA PRO A 144 -14.66 -10.01 -21.51
C PRO A 144 -15.60 -11.18 -21.79
N TYR A 145 -15.49 -11.76 -23.00
CA TYR A 145 -16.31 -12.90 -23.45
C TYR A 145 -16.17 -14.15 -22.56
N LYS A 146 -15.00 -14.35 -21.93
CA LYS A 146 -14.76 -15.40 -20.93
C LYS A 146 -14.07 -14.78 -19.72
N LEU A 147 -14.67 -14.94 -18.55
CA LEU A 147 -14.03 -14.55 -17.30
C LEU A 147 -12.80 -15.42 -17.05
N ARG A 148 -11.61 -14.80 -17.04
CA ARG A 148 -10.35 -15.45 -16.68
C ARG A 148 -9.94 -14.96 -15.30
N LEU A 149 -10.20 -15.77 -14.27
CA LEU A 149 -9.76 -15.48 -12.91
C LEU A 149 -8.35 -16.03 -12.71
N LEU A 150 -7.41 -15.12 -12.45
CA LEU A 150 -6.13 -15.45 -11.85
C LEU A 150 -6.21 -14.99 -10.39
N ILE A 151 -6.10 -15.91 -9.43
CA ILE A 151 -6.22 -15.58 -8.01
C ILE A 151 -4.81 -15.29 -7.47
N PHE A 152 -4.44 -14.02 -7.34
CA PHE A 152 -3.17 -13.61 -6.71
C PHE A 152 -3.36 -12.70 -5.48
N GLU A 153 -4.57 -12.19 -5.20
CA GLU A 153 -4.81 -11.18 -4.15
C GLU A 153 -4.50 -11.65 -2.72
N PHE A 154 -4.50 -12.95 -2.45
CA PHE A 154 -4.40 -13.48 -1.08
C PHE A 154 -2.97 -13.68 -0.53
N LEU A 155 -1.92 -13.49 -1.33
CA LEU A 155 -0.59 -14.04 -1.00
C LEU A 155 0.37 -13.08 -0.29
N ASN A 156 0.02 -11.79 -0.20
CA ASN A 156 0.94 -10.80 0.35
C ASN A 156 0.84 -10.75 1.88
N HIS A 157 1.46 -11.69 2.59
CA HIS A 157 1.60 -11.64 4.05
C HIS A 157 3.03 -11.16 4.37
N ARG A 158 3.17 -9.96 4.94
CA ARG A 158 4.46 -9.56 5.51
C ARG A 158 4.71 -10.37 6.77
N VAL A 159 5.81 -11.12 6.78
CA VAL A 159 6.35 -11.69 8.02
C VAL A 159 7.25 -10.64 8.64
N ASP A 160 6.77 -10.03 9.72
CA ASP A 160 7.56 -9.13 10.54
C ASP A 160 8.63 -9.94 11.28
N GLY A 161 9.88 -9.81 10.82
CA GLY A 161 11.05 -10.31 11.53
C GLY A 161 11.32 -9.47 12.77
N PHE A 162 11.61 -10.14 13.88
CA PHE A 162 12.07 -9.58 15.16
C PHE A 162 13.12 -8.47 15.00
N ARG A 163 13.25 -7.63 16.05
CA ARG A 163 14.08 -6.42 16.26
C ARG A 163 15.56 -6.41 15.80
N LEU A 164 16.07 -7.47 15.18
CA LEU A 164 17.42 -7.52 14.61
C LEU A 164 17.40 -7.03 13.16
N ARG A 165 18.36 -6.17 12.77
CA ARG A 165 18.65 -5.87 11.35
C ARG A 165 19.03 -7.17 10.65
N ARG A 166 18.04 -7.87 10.10
CA ARG A 166 18.22 -9.08 9.29
C ARG A 166 17.29 -8.99 8.09
N PHE A 167 17.72 -9.57 6.98
CA PHE A 167 16.84 -9.71 5.81
C PHE A 167 15.82 -10.85 6.05
N PRO A 168 14.61 -10.74 5.50
CA PRO A 168 13.56 -11.74 5.70
C PRO A 168 13.92 -13.08 5.02
N MET A 169 13.52 -14.17 5.68
CA MET A 169 13.77 -15.55 5.29
C MET A 169 12.46 -16.33 5.13
N PRO A 170 12.44 -17.34 4.24
CA PRO A 170 11.30 -18.23 4.12
C PRO A 170 11.10 -19.01 5.41
N THR A 171 9.84 -19.32 5.71
CA THR A 171 9.38 -20.08 6.88
C THR A 171 8.58 -21.29 6.43
N LYS A 172 8.01 -22.04 7.37
CA LYS A 172 7.07 -23.14 7.08
C LYS A 172 5.79 -22.66 6.35
N ASN A 173 5.49 -21.36 6.37
CA ASN A 173 4.36 -20.79 5.64
C ASN A 173 4.68 -20.69 4.14
N PRO A 174 3.89 -21.33 3.25
CA PRO A 174 4.15 -21.33 1.81
C PRO A 174 4.15 -19.94 1.18
N PHE A 175 3.42 -18.96 1.74
CA PHE A 175 3.41 -17.58 1.24
C PHE A 175 4.75 -16.85 1.40
N THR A 176 5.64 -17.41 2.22
CA THR A 176 6.99 -16.88 2.45
C THR A 176 8.03 -17.53 1.55
N TRP A 177 7.69 -18.59 0.81
CA TRP A 177 8.66 -19.34 0.01
C TRP A 177 9.23 -18.54 -1.15
N LEU A 178 8.53 -17.49 -1.59
CA LEU A 178 9.06 -16.61 -2.61
C LEU A 178 10.34 -15.89 -2.13
N PHE A 179 10.59 -15.78 -0.82
CA PHE A 179 11.88 -15.34 -0.28
C PHE A 179 13.05 -16.27 -0.63
N PHE A 180 12.84 -17.51 -1.08
CA PHE A 180 13.93 -18.32 -1.64
C PHE A 180 14.49 -17.69 -2.93
N PHE A 181 13.63 -17.06 -3.73
CA PHE A 181 13.96 -16.63 -5.09
C PHE A 181 14.10 -15.12 -5.25
N VAL A 182 13.41 -14.31 -4.44
CA VAL A 182 13.43 -12.86 -4.58
C VAL A 182 13.59 -12.12 -3.26
N SER A 183 14.20 -10.94 -3.32
CA SER A 183 14.40 -10.05 -2.17
C SER A 183 13.11 -9.38 -1.70
N CYS A 184 12.23 -9.04 -2.64
CA CYS A 184 11.02 -8.26 -2.38
C CYS A 184 9.77 -9.00 -2.87
N PRO A 185 9.44 -10.17 -2.28
CA PRO A 185 8.29 -10.96 -2.73
C PRO A 185 6.97 -10.22 -2.56
N ASN A 186 6.92 -9.26 -1.64
CA ASN A 186 5.77 -8.39 -1.47
C ASN A 186 5.45 -7.56 -2.72
N TYR A 187 6.47 -7.13 -3.47
CA TYR A 187 6.24 -6.43 -4.74
C TYR A 187 5.83 -7.42 -5.84
N THR A 188 6.38 -8.64 -5.84
CA THR A 188 5.97 -9.69 -6.78
C THR A 188 4.50 -10.03 -6.65
N TYR A 189 4.01 -10.24 -5.42
CA TYR A 189 2.59 -10.52 -5.17
C TYR A 189 1.70 -9.34 -5.56
N GLU A 190 2.15 -8.11 -5.30
CA GLU A 190 1.42 -6.90 -5.68
C GLU A 190 1.26 -6.81 -7.21
N VAL A 191 2.35 -6.98 -7.95
CA VAL A 191 2.33 -6.99 -9.42
C VAL A 191 1.45 -8.11 -9.94
N GLY A 192 1.54 -9.32 -9.38
CA GLY A 192 0.70 -10.45 -9.75
C GLY A 192 -0.80 -10.18 -9.53
N ALA A 193 -1.16 -9.50 -8.44
CA ALA A 193 -2.54 -9.09 -8.17
C ALA A 193 -3.04 -8.08 -9.23
N TRP A 194 -2.25 -7.06 -9.56
CA TRP A 194 -2.63 -6.06 -10.58
C TRP A 194 -2.67 -6.62 -12.01
N VAL A 195 -1.77 -7.54 -12.36
CA VAL A 195 -1.84 -8.30 -13.61
C VAL A 195 -3.12 -9.13 -13.68
N SER A 196 -3.47 -9.81 -12.58
CA SER A 196 -4.71 -10.58 -12.49
C SER A 196 -5.95 -9.69 -12.64
N PHE A 197 -5.95 -8.53 -12.00
CA PHE A 197 -7.00 -7.53 -12.10
C PHE A 197 -7.12 -6.99 -13.54
N THR A 198 -6.00 -6.78 -14.22
CA THR A 198 -5.95 -6.39 -15.64
C THR A 198 -6.56 -7.46 -16.54
N VAL A 199 -6.20 -8.73 -16.35
CA VAL A 199 -6.73 -9.86 -17.13
C VAL A 199 -8.23 -10.07 -16.87
N MET A 200 -8.66 -9.89 -15.62
CA MET A 200 -10.07 -10.02 -15.23
C MET A 200 -10.95 -8.92 -15.83
N THR A 201 -10.48 -7.68 -15.80
CA THR A 201 -11.27 -6.51 -16.26
C THR A 201 -11.07 -6.20 -17.74
N GLN A 202 -9.98 -6.68 -18.36
CA GLN A 202 -9.58 -6.37 -19.74
C GLN A 202 -9.66 -4.86 -20.05
N CYS A 203 -9.29 -4.05 -19.05
CA CYS A 203 -9.42 -2.60 -19.08
C CYS A 203 -8.05 -1.95 -19.29
N LEU A 204 -7.89 -1.16 -20.35
CA LEU A 204 -6.62 -0.54 -20.71
C LEU A 204 -6.04 0.37 -19.61
N PRO A 205 -6.82 1.26 -18.95
CA PRO A 205 -6.36 2.01 -17.78
C PRO A 205 -5.73 1.13 -16.68
N VAL A 206 -6.28 -0.06 -16.44
CA VAL A 206 -5.75 -1.00 -15.45
C VAL A 206 -4.41 -1.58 -15.89
N ALA A 207 -4.26 -1.91 -17.18
CA ALA A 207 -3.00 -2.37 -17.74
C ALA A 207 -1.90 -1.30 -17.62
N ILE A 208 -2.24 -0.03 -17.91
CA ILE A 208 -1.32 1.11 -17.79
C ILE A 208 -0.90 1.31 -16.32
N TYR A 209 -1.86 1.27 -15.39
CA TYR A 209 -1.56 1.37 -13.97
C TYR A 209 -0.64 0.24 -13.50
N THR A 210 -0.92 -0.99 -13.92
CA THR A 210 -0.09 -2.17 -13.63
C THR A 210 1.34 -1.99 -14.14
N LEU A 211 1.50 -1.49 -15.36
CA LEU A 211 2.82 -1.25 -15.96
C LEU A 211 3.61 -0.19 -15.17
N PHE A 212 3.00 0.96 -14.87
CA PHE A 212 3.68 2.02 -14.10
C PHE A 212 4.00 1.57 -12.67
N GLY A 213 3.07 0.87 -12.01
CA GLY A 213 3.31 0.27 -10.70
C GLY A 213 4.46 -0.74 -10.73
N PHE A 214 4.51 -1.59 -11.76
CA PHE A 214 5.60 -2.55 -11.95
C PHE A 214 6.96 -1.86 -12.13
N ILE A 215 7.06 -0.84 -12.98
CA ILE A 215 8.30 -0.07 -13.19
C ILE A 215 8.76 0.54 -11.86
N GLN A 216 7.86 1.22 -11.15
CA GLN A 216 8.18 1.88 -9.88
C GLN A 216 8.65 0.88 -8.81
N MET A 217 7.92 -0.23 -8.65
CA MET A 217 8.27 -1.27 -7.68
C MET A 217 9.58 -1.97 -8.06
N THR A 218 9.89 -2.14 -9.34
CA THR A 218 11.17 -2.70 -9.80
C THR A 218 12.34 -1.80 -9.43
N ILE A 219 12.20 -0.48 -9.58
CA ILE A 219 13.23 0.49 -9.16
C ILE A 219 13.49 0.38 -7.66
N TRP A 220 12.42 0.34 -6.84
CA TRP A 220 12.53 0.17 -5.39
C TRP A 220 13.13 -1.19 -5.00
N ALA A 221 12.71 -2.26 -5.66
CA ALA A 221 13.20 -3.61 -5.41
C ALA A 221 14.70 -3.72 -5.67
N LYS A 222 15.18 -3.17 -6.79
CA LYS A 222 16.62 -3.14 -7.13
C LYS A 222 17.43 -2.35 -6.11
N GLY A 223 16.92 -1.19 -5.68
CA GLY A 223 17.56 -0.40 -4.62
C GLY A 223 17.70 -1.20 -3.33
N LYS A 224 16.64 -1.89 -2.90
CA LYS A 224 16.62 -2.71 -1.68
C LYS A 224 17.50 -3.96 -1.79
N HIS A 225 17.47 -4.64 -2.92
CA HIS A 225 18.33 -5.79 -3.21
C HIS A 225 19.82 -5.41 -3.13
N LYS A 226 20.20 -4.30 -3.76
CA LYS A 226 21.58 -3.76 -3.71
C LYS A 226 22.00 -3.37 -2.29
N ALA A 227 21.09 -2.82 -1.49
CA ALA A 227 21.35 -2.53 -0.08
C ALA A 227 21.61 -3.83 0.71
N TYR A 228 20.82 -4.88 0.49
CA TYR A 228 21.01 -6.17 1.16
C TYR A 228 22.35 -6.84 0.83
N ILE A 229 22.76 -6.83 -0.44
CA ILE A 229 24.07 -7.37 -0.85
C ILE A 229 25.22 -6.64 -0.14
N ARG A 230 25.09 -5.32 0.06
CA ARG A 230 26.13 -4.51 0.70
C ARG A 230 26.17 -4.68 2.21
N GLU A 231 25.01 -4.81 2.85
CA GLU A 231 24.88 -4.84 4.30
C GLU A 231 25.12 -6.25 4.89
N PHE A 232 24.73 -7.30 4.18
CA PHE A 232 24.73 -8.67 4.69
C PHE A 232 25.71 -9.55 3.90
N LYS A 233 26.78 -10.01 4.58
CA LYS A 233 27.78 -10.91 3.98
C LYS A 233 27.22 -12.30 3.66
N ASP A 234 26.22 -12.75 4.42
CA ASP A 234 25.52 -14.03 4.30
C ASP A 234 24.31 -13.98 3.35
N TYR A 235 24.18 -12.91 2.56
CA TYR A 235 23.05 -12.74 1.65
C TYR A 235 23.09 -13.75 0.50
N PRO A 236 22.00 -14.49 0.20
CA PRO A 236 21.98 -15.47 -0.88
C PRO A 236 22.14 -14.82 -2.26
N SER A 237 23.19 -15.20 -2.99
CA SER A 237 23.49 -14.70 -4.34
C SER A 237 22.45 -15.09 -5.39
N VAL A 238 21.68 -16.16 -5.15
CA VAL A 238 20.64 -16.67 -6.06
C VAL A 238 19.37 -15.82 -6.09
N ARG A 239 19.20 -14.91 -5.11
CA ARG A 239 17.99 -14.07 -5.04
C ARG A 239 18.00 -13.00 -6.12
N MET A 240 16.85 -12.79 -6.75
CA MET A 240 16.60 -11.69 -7.68
C MET A 240 15.85 -10.55 -6.98
N ALA A 241 15.66 -9.39 -7.61
CA ALA A 241 15.06 -8.25 -6.94
C ALA A 241 13.53 -8.40 -6.76
N ILE A 242 12.80 -8.79 -7.82
CA ILE A 242 11.34 -8.75 -7.87
C ILE A 242 10.69 -9.92 -8.62
N ILE A 243 11.17 -10.36 -9.78
CA ILE A 243 10.59 -11.48 -10.53
C ILE A 243 11.60 -12.61 -10.59
N PRO A 244 11.26 -13.82 -10.08
CA PRO A 244 12.14 -14.98 -10.19
C PRO A 244 12.60 -15.18 -11.64
N LEU A 245 13.89 -15.44 -11.82
CA LEU A 245 14.50 -15.79 -13.12
C LEU A 245 14.51 -14.66 -14.18
N ILE A 246 14.05 -13.45 -13.86
CA ILE A 246 14.07 -12.32 -14.79
C ILE A 246 14.82 -11.12 -14.18
N LEU A 247 14.39 -10.66 -13.00
CA LEU A 247 14.77 -9.34 -12.45
C LEU A 247 14.82 -9.32 -10.92
#